data_AF-A0A7X8DS20-F1
#
_entry.id   AF-A0A7X8DS20-F1
#
_cell.length_a   1.000
_cell.length_b   1.000
_cell.length_c   1.000
_cell.angle_alpha   90.00
_cell.angle_beta   90.00
_cell.angle_gamma   90.00
#
_symmetry.space_group_name_H-M   'P 1'
#
loop_
_entity.id
_entity.type
_entity.pdbx_description
1 polymer ?
#
loop_
_entity_poly.entity_id
_entity_poly.type
_entity_poly.pdbx_seq_one_letter_code
_entity_poly.pdbx_strand_id
1 'polypeptide(L)'
;MKNLWSYLTGYDKILISILLLLSILGIFLPFFNPFRARVAEGTERVIIIQKGDEEEIRIALESTYGTEPLYVEVEGPIGTSIIEAYNGSVRIKEAPPADLEKTCVKTGWVQDVGPMIICIPNQISVWIEAEETGLDGVSW
;
A
#
# COMPACT_ATOMS: atom_id res chain seq x y z
N MET A 1 -11.42 6.61 -48.82
CA MET A 1 -11.74 6.88 -47.40
C MET A 1 -11.52 8.38 -47.18
N LYS A 2 -12.57 9.14 -46.85
CA LYS A 2 -12.45 10.60 -46.68
C LYS A 2 -11.71 10.88 -45.37
N ASN A 3 -10.68 11.71 -45.42
CA ASN A 3 -9.88 12.06 -44.25
C ASN A 3 -10.76 12.81 -43.25
N LEU A 4 -10.85 12.31 -42.02
CA LEU A 4 -11.64 12.89 -40.91
C LEU A 4 -11.42 14.41 -40.75
N TRP A 5 -10.22 14.86 -41.12
CA TRP A 5 -9.72 16.24 -41.07
C TRP A 5 -10.49 17.26 -41.92
N SER A 6 -11.26 16.85 -42.93
CA SER A 6 -12.07 17.79 -43.74
C SER A 6 -13.42 18.14 -43.11
N TYR A 7 -13.86 17.39 -42.09
CA TYR A 7 -15.15 17.58 -41.42
C TYR A 7 -15.07 18.44 -40.16
N LEU A 8 -13.85 18.74 -39.69
CA LEU A 8 -13.59 19.54 -38.49
C LEU A 8 -13.36 21.01 -38.87
N THR A 9 -14.07 21.93 -38.21
CA THR A 9 -13.83 23.37 -38.38
C THR A 9 -12.45 23.73 -37.83
N GLY A 10 -11.89 24.87 -38.26
CA GLY A 10 -10.55 25.29 -37.81
C GLY A 10 -10.43 25.39 -36.29
N TYR A 11 -11.52 25.80 -35.62
CA TYR A 11 -11.58 25.90 -34.17
C TYR A 11 -11.60 24.54 -33.48
N ASP A 12 -12.27 23.54 -34.04
CA ASP A 12 -12.30 22.19 -33.47
C ASP A 12 -10.89 21.58 -33.43
N LYS A 13 -10.07 21.84 -34.45
CA LYS A 13 -8.67 21.37 -34.51
C LYS A 13 -7.81 22.01 -33.42
N ILE A 14 -7.97 23.31 -33.21
CA ILE A 14 -7.26 24.05 -32.15
C ILE A 14 -7.65 23.50 -30.78
N LEU A 15 -8.95 23.30 -30.54
CA LEU A 15 -9.45 22.76 -29.28
C LEU A 15 -8.90 21.36 -29.00
N ILE A 16 -8.91 20.47 -30.00
CA ILE A 16 -8.38 19.10 -29.86
C ILE A 16 -6.88 19.13 -29.57
N SER A 17 -6.10 19.96 -30.28
CA SER A 17 -4.66 20.09 -30.05
C SER A 17 -4.32 20.60 -28.65
N ILE A 18 -5.08 21.58 -28.13
CA ILE A 18 -4.90 22.11 -26.77
C ILE A 18 -5.23 21.03 -25.72
N LEU A 19 -6.34 20.31 -25.89
CA LEU A 19 -6.72 19.23 -24.97
C LEU A 19 -5.68 18.11 -24.94
N LEU A 20 -5.15 17.72 -26.10
CA LEU A 20 -4.08 16.71 -26.17
C LEU A 20 -2.80 17.21 -25.50
N LEU A 21 -2.40 18.46 -25.75
CA LEU A 21 -1.22 19.06 -25.10
C LEU A 21 -1.38 19.15 -23.58
N LEU A 22 -2.54 19.57 -23.08
CA LEU A 22 -2.82 19.62 -21.64
C LEU A 22 -2.82 18.23 -21.01
N SER A 23 -3.39 17.23 -21.68
CA SER A 23 -3.38 15.84 -21.22
C SER A 23 -1.95 15.27 -21.15
N ILE A 24 -1.16 15.48 -22.20
CA ILE A 24 0.25 15.06 -22.24
C ILE A 24 1.05 15.77 -21.15
N LEU A 25 0.88 17.10 -21.00
CA LEU A 25 1.57 17.86 -19.96
C LEU A 25 1.21 17.35 -18.56
N GLY A 26 -0.06 17.04 -18.29
CA GLY A 26 -0.50 16.44 -17.03
C GLY A 26 0.20 15.12 -16.69
N ILE A 27 0.48 14.29 -17.69
CA ILE A 27 1.18 13.00 -17.53
C ILE A 27 2.68 13.20 -17.24
N PHE A 28 3.31 14.24 -17.82
CA PHE A 28 4.74 14.52 -17.65
C PHE A 28 5.07 15.37 -16.42
N LEU A 29 4.14 16.17 -15.90
CA LEU A 29 4.32 16.96 -14.66
C LEU A 29 4.86 16.15 -13.44
N PRO A 30 4.39 14.93 -13.12
CA PRO A 30 4.92 14.15 -12.00
C PRO A 30 6.37 13.66 -12.20
N PHE A 31 6.91 13.69 -13.42
CA PHE A 31 8.31 13.33 -13.70
C PHE A 31 9.29 14.48 -13.45
N PHE A 32 8.86 15.74 -13.61
CA PHE A 32 9.74 16.91 -13.51
C PHE A 32 9.68 17.63 -12.17
N ASN A 33 8.55 17.54 -11.44
CA ASN A 33 8.41 18.16 -10.13
C ASN A 33 8.25 17.07 -9.06
N PRO A 34 9.17 16.92 -8.10
CA PRO A 34 9.04 15.99 -7.00
C PRO A 34 7.98 16.46 -5.98
N PHE A 35 6.91 17.10 -6.43
CA PHE A 35 5.77 17.48 -5.58
C PHE A 35 5.03 16.25 -5.05
N ARG A 36 5.20 15.08 -5.68
CA ARG A 36 4.84 13.78 -5.09
C ARG A 36 5.68 13.39 -3.87
N ALA A 37 6.85 14.00 -3.65
CA ALA A 37 7.68 13.75 -2.49
C ALA A 37 7.39 14.70 -1.30
N ARG A 38 6.61 15.77 -1.50
CA ARG A 38 6.29 16.77 -0.44
C ARG A 38 4.90 16.64 0.18
N VAL A 39 4.03 15.80 -0.37
CA VAL A 39 2.76 15.39 0.29
C VAL A 39 2.99 14.21 1.25
N ALA A 40 4.26 13.89 1.54
CA ALA A 40 4.68 12.86 2.49
C ALA A 40 5.30 13.45 3.77
N GLU A 41 5.20 14.77 4.00
CA GLU A 41 5.50 15.37 5.31
C GLU A 41 4.25 15.26 6.18
N GLY A 42 4.12 14.15 6.91
CA GLY A 42 3.06 13.95 7.92
C GLY A 42 2.15 12.75 7.74
N THR A 43 2.51 11.77 6.91
CA THR A 43 1.79 10.49 6.85
C THR A 43 2.67 9.39 7.45
N GLU A 44 2.48 9.12 8.74
CA GLU A 44 3.16 8.02 9.41
C GLU A 44 2.64 6.71 8.80
N ARG A 45 3.55 5.78 8.48
CA ARG A 45 3.13 4.48 7.96
C ARG A 45 3.13 3.47 9.09
N VAL A 46 2.11 2.65 9.14
CA VAL A 46 1.92 1.68 10.22
C VAL A 46 1.62 0.32 9.60
N ILE A 47 2.26 -0.72 10.12
CA ILE A 47 1.90 -2.11 9.83
C ILE A 47 0.75 -2.48 10.75
N ILE A 48 -0.34 -2.94 10.15
CA ILE A 48 -1.51 -3.45 10.86
C ILE A 48 -1.52 -4.97 10.74
N ILE A 49 -1.66 -5.65 11.87
CA ILE A 49 -1.85 -7.09 11.97
C ILE A 49 -3.19 -7.31 12.66
N GLN A 50 -4.18 -7.75 11.89
CA GLN A 50 -5.54 -8.03 12.37
C GLN A 50 -5.71 -9.53 12.57
N LYS A 51 -6.24 -9.91 13.73
CA LYS A 51 -6.67 -11.27 14.04
C LYS A 51 -8.19 -11.30 14.26
N GLY A 52 -8.90 -11.96 13.35
CA GLY A 52 -10.37 -11.98 13.35
C GLY A 52 -10.95 -10.56 13.37
N ASP A 53 -11.96 -10.33 14.20
CA ASP A 53 -12.67 -9.03 14.28
C ASP A 53 -12.29 -8.19 15.53
N GLU A 54 -11.41 -8.69 16.41
CA GLU A 54 -11.27 -8.14 17.77
C GLU A 54 -9.86 -7.64 18.13
N GLU A 55 -8.80 -8.18 17.53
CA GLU A 55 -7.42 -7.84 17.95
C GLU A 55 -6.62 -7.25 16.80
N GLU A 56 -6.19 -6.01 16.99
CA GLU A 56 -5.36 -5.25 16.07
C GLU A 56 -4.01 -4.93 16.74
N ILE A 57 -2.92 -5.43 16.14
CA ILE A 57 -1.56 -5.07 16.54
C ILE A 57 -1.03 -4.05 15.54
N ARG A 58 -0.59 -2.90 16.06
CA ARG A 58 -0.07 -1.78 15.28
C ARG A 58 1.41 -1.61 15.53
N ILE A 59 2.19 -1.54 14.45
CA ILE A 59 3.65 -1.40 14.51
C ILE A 59 4.07 -0.25 13.60
N ALA A 60 4.68 0.79 14.16
CA ALA A 60 5.22 1.89 13.38
C ALA A 60 6.21 1.37 12.34
N LEU A 61 6.03 1.73 11.07
CA LEU A 61 6.91 1.24 10.00
C LEU A 61 8.36 1.69 10.24
N GLU A 62 8.55 2.86 10.85
CA GLU A 62 9.85 3.38 11.25
C GLU A 62 10.62 2.44 12.19
N SER A 63 9.94 1.72 13.08
CA SER A 63 10.60 0.80 14.02
C SER A 63 11.16 -0.46 13.33
N THR A 64 10.84 -0.66 12.06
CA THR A 64 11.34 -1.80 11.27
C THR A 64 12.68 -1.52 10.60
N TYR A 65 13.12 -0.26 10.57
CA TYR A 65 14.43 0.14 10.03
C TYR A 65 15.50 -0.08 11.09
N GLY A 66 16.19 -1.21 10.98
CA GLY A 66 17.26 -1.59 11.90
C GLY A 66 18.16 -2.67 11.32
N THR A 67 19.11 -3.14 12.11
CA THR A 67 19.99 -4.25 11.75
C THR A 67 19.29 -5.60 11.79
N GLU A 68 18.23 -5.74 12.59
CA GLU A 68 17.53 -7.02 12.81
C GLU A 68 16.05 -6.92 12.43
N PRO A 69 15.47 -8.01 11.88
CA PRO A 69 14.03 -8.10 11.61
C PRO A 69 13.23 -8.24 12.91
N LEU A 70 12.06 -7.60 12.95
CA LEU A 70 11.07 -7.78 14.00
C LEU A 70 10.22 -9.01 13.69
N TYR A 71 10.01 -9.86 14.69
CA TYR A 71 9.13 -11.02 14.59
C TYR A 71 7.94 -10.87 15.54
N VAL A 72 6.76 -11.20 15.04
CA VAL A 72 5.51 -11.20 15.80
C VAL A 72 4.85 -12.55 15.64
N GLU A 73 4.65 -13.25 16.76
CA GLU A 73 3.91 -14.50 16.80
C GLU A 73 2.43 -14.19 17.03
N VAL A 74 1.58 -14.72 16.15
CA VAL A 74 0.13 -14.53 16.24
C VAL A 74 -0.54 -15.90 16.23
N GLU A 75 -1.20 -16.22 17.34
CA GLU A 75 -1.99 -17.43 17.49
C GLU A 75 -3.34 -17.24 16.79
N GLY A 76 -3.72 -18.20 15.95
CA GLY A 76 -5.03 -18.27 15.31
C GLY A 76 -5.66 -19.66 15.43
N PRO A 77 -6.84 -19.88 14.83
CA PRO A 77 -7.65 -21.09 15.03
C PRO A 77 -6.97 -22.41 14.67
N ILE A 78 -5.95 -22.39 13.81
CA ILE A 78 -5.25 -23.60 13.35
C ILE A 78 -3.77 -23.66 13.76
N GLY A 79 -3.33 -22.72 14.61
CA GLY A 79 -1.97 -22.66 15.17
C GLY A 79 -1.34 -21.27 15.09
N THR A 80 -0.04 -21.19 15.30
CA THR A 80 0.71 -19.93 15.31
C THR A 80 1.29 -19.57 13.94
N SER A 81 1.08 -18.33 13.52
CA SER A 81 1.77 -17.71 12.38
C SER A 81 2.90 -16.81 12.87
N ILE A 82 4.01 -16.76 12.14
CA ILE A 82 5.13 -15.85 12.41
C ILE A 82 5.14 -14.77 11.34
N ILE A 83 4.93 -13.53 11.77
CA ILE A 83 5.00 -12.34 10.92
C ILE A 83 6.39 -11.74 11.08
N GLU A 84 6.99 -11.33 9.97
CA GLU A 84 8.31 -10.70 9.93
C GLU A 84 8.17 -9.31 9.32
N ALA A 85 8.66 -8.30 10.03
CA ALA A 85 8.74 -6.93 9.57
C ALA A 85 10.21 -6.48 9.53
N TYR A 86 10.65 -5.97 8.39
CA TYR A 86 12.04 -5.55 8.19
C TYR A 86 12.15 -4.48 7.11
N ASN A 87 12.91 -3.43 7.40
CA ASN A 87 13.29 -2.38 6.45
C ASN A 87 12.09 -1.81 5.67
N GLY A 88 11.02 -1.45 6.38
CA GLY A 88 9.81 -0.88 5.80
C GLY A 88 8.91 -1.87 5.06
N SER A 89 9.13 -3.18 5.24
CA SER A 89 8.36 -4.24 4.60
C SER A 89 7.84 -5.24 5.63
N VAL A 90 6.74 -5.93 5.31
CA VAL A 90 6.15 -6.98 6.14
C VAL A 90 5.83 -8.23 5.31
N ARG A 91 5.95 -9.41 5.93
CA ARG A 91 5.50 -10.68 5.37
C ARG A 91 5.03 -11.65 6.44
N ILE A 92 4.25 -12.66 6.05
CA ILE A 92 4.09 -13.87 6.87
C ILE A 92 5.26 -14.79 6.54
N LYS A 93 6.19 -14.94 7.49
CA LYS A 93 7.39 -15.79 7.35
C LYS A 93 7.04 -17.27 7.46
N GLU A 94 6.18 -17.61 8.42
CA GLU A 94 5.77 -18.98 8.68
C GLU A 94 4.27 -19.04 8.98
N ALA A 95 3.61 -20.06 8.44
CA ALA A 95 2.22 -20.37 8.72
C ALA A 95 2.13 -21.76 9.38
N PRO A 96 1.06 -22.03 10.17
CA PRO A 96 0.89 -23.29 10.87
C PRO A 96 1.03 -24.50 9.94
N PRO A 97 1.54 -25.66 10.41
CA PRO A 97 1.61 -26.88 9.61
C PRO A 97 0.25 -27.35 9.06
N ALA A 98 -0.83 -26.98 9.73
CA ALA A 98 -2.21 -27.28 9.31
C ALA A 98 -2.68 -26.44 8.10
N ASP A 99 -1.99 -25.34 7.78
CA ASP A 99 -2.20 -24.63 6.51
C ASP A 99 -1.44 -25.37 5.41
N LEU A 100 -2.19 -26.14 4.61
CA LEU A 100 -1.63 -26.96 3.54
C LEU A 100 -1.17 -26.12 2.33
N GLU A 101 -1.81 -24.99 2.10
CA GLU A 101 -1.57 -24.18 0.90
C GLU A 101 -0.54 -23.08 1.14
N LYS A 102 -0.45 -22.56 2.38
CA LYS A 102 0.51 -21.52 2.80
C LYS A 102 0.54 -20.33 1.83
N THR A 103 -0.62 -19.95 1.28
CA THR A 103 -0.75 -18.86 0.30
C THR A 103 -0.27 -17.54 0.87
N CYS A 104 -0.54 -17.29 2.14
CA CYS A 104 -0.08 -16.12 2.89
C CYS A 104 1.46 -16.00 2.95
N VAL A 105 2.18 -17.12 3.08
CA VAL A 105 3.65 -17.16 3.03
C VAL A 105 4.14 -16.90 1.60
N LYS A 106 3.45 -17.48 0.61
CA LYS A 106 3.79 -17.33 -0.82
C LYS A 106 3.63 -15.89 -1.33
N THR A 107 2.79 -15.06 -0.69
CA THR A 107 2.64 -13.64 -1.02
C THR A 107 3.96 -12.88 -0.89
N GLY A 108 4.81 -13.26 0.06
CA GLY A 108 6.11 -12.61 0.26
C GLY A 108 6.00 -11.23 0.89
N TRP A 109 6.93 -10.34 0.52
CA TRP A 109 7.07 -9.01 1.11
C TRP A 109 6.07 -8.01 0.53
N VAL A 110 5.42 -7.27 1.43
CA VAL A 110 4.60 -6.09 1.13
C VAL A 110 5.28 -4.87 1.75
N GLN A 111 5.46 -3.82 0.94
CA GLN A 111 6.17 -2.59 1.32
C GLN A 111 5.37 -1.31 1.03
N ASP A 112 4.31 -1.43 0.22
CA ASP A 112 3.46 -0.33 -0.23
C ASP A 112 2.16 -0.31 0.56
N VAL A 113 1.55 0.87 0.66
CA VAL A 113 0.23 1.06 1.27
C VAL A 113 -0.84 0.50 0.34
N GLY A 114 -1.78 -0.28 0.89
CA GLY A 114 -2.94 -0.83 0.17
C GLY A 114 -2.91 -2.34 -0.06
N PRO A 115 -1.83 -2.94 -0.60
CA PRO A 115 -1.72 -4.40 -0.68
C PRO A 115 -1.81 -5.07 0.70
N MET A 116 -2.45 -6.25 0.74
CA MET A 116 -2.71 -7.00 1.97
C MET A 116 -2.31 -8.46 1.81
N ILE A 117 -1.77 -9.04 2.88
CA ILE A 117 -1.50 -10.47 3.03
C ILE A 117 -2.63 -11.07 3.87
N ILE A 118 -3.32 -12.08 3.34
CA ILE A 118 -4.46 -12.72 4.01
C ILE A 118 -4.16 -14.20 4.25
N CYS A 119 -4.19 -14.62 5.52
CA CYS A 119 -4.14 -16.01 5.94
C CYS A 119 -5.53 -16.46 6.37
N ILE A 120 -6.34 -16.91 5.40
CA ILE A 120 -7.74 -17.29 5.62
C ILE A 120 -7.87 -18.38 6.71
N PRO A 121 -7.13 -19.50 6.68
CA PRO A 121 -7.33 -20.57 7.65
C PRO A 121 -7.04 -20.14 9.09
N ASN A 122 -6.10 -19.22 9.29
CA ASN A 122 -5.72 -18.72 10.61
C ASN A 122 -6.37 -17.38 10.97
N GLN A 123 -7.24 -16.84 10.12
CA GLN A 123 -7.96 -15.57 10.31
C GLN A 123 -7.05 -14.37 10.61
N ILE A 124 -5.89 -14.31 9.95
CA ILE A 124 -4.91 -13.22 10.13
C ILE A 124 -4.81 -12.43 8.84
N SER A 125 -4.86 -11.10 8.93
CA SER A 125 -4.61 -10.19 7.82
C SER A 125 -3.51 -9.19 8.19
N VAL A 126 -2.61 -8.90 7.25
CA VAL A 126 -1.47 -8.00 7.47
C VAL A 126 -1.36 -7.03 6.32
N TRP A 127 -1.26 -5.73 6.59
CA TRP A 127 -1.08 -4.70 5.56
C TRP A 127 -0.38 -3.46 6.13
N ILE A 128 -0.05 -2.52 5.24
CA ILE A 128 0.54 -1.22 5.60
C ILE A 128 -0.49 -0.14 5.32
N GLU A 129 -0.76 0.71 6.31
CA GLU A 129 -1.59 1.90 6.19
C GLU A 129 -0.75 3.16 6.27
N ALA A 130 -1.29 4.24 5.72
CA ALA A 130 -0.77 5.58 5.88
C ALA A 130 -1.74 6.31 6.82
N GLU A 131 -1.26 6.68 8.00
CA GLU A 131 -2.01 7.48 8.96
C GLU A 131 -1.65 8.96 8.77
N GLU A 132 -2.65 9.80 8.53
CA GLU A 132 -2.45 11.24 8.62
C GLU A 132 -2.17 11.58 10.09
N THR A 133 -1.00 12.16 10.38
CA THR A 133 -0.73 12.76 11.69
C THR A 133 -1.53 14.06 11.80
N GLY A 134 -2.85 13.95 11.85
CA GLY A 134 -3.71 14.99 12.35
C GLY A 134 -3.56 15.00 13.86
N LEU A 135 -3.09 16.11 14.41
CA LEU A 135 -3.12 16.42 15.84
C LEU A 135 -4.48 16.01 16.44
N ASP A 136 -4.57 14.83 17.06
CA ASP A 136 -5.76 14.45 17.82
C ASP A 136 -5.65 15.11 19.20
N GLY A 137 -5.96 16.41 19.22
CA GLY A 137 -6.09 17.19 20.42
C GLY A 137 -7.41 16.90 21.12
N VAL A 138 -7.58 15.70 21.67
CA VAL A 138 -8.58 15.46 22.71
C VAL A 138 -8.02 14.51 23.77
N SER A 139 -7.37 15.11 24.76
CA SER A 139 -7.15 14.49 26.06
C SER A 139 -8.50 14.22 26.74
N TRP A 140 -8.72 13.00 27.20
CA TRP A 140 -9.69 12.68 28.25
C TRP A 140 -8.97 12.45 29.58
#